data_AF-A0A2T7H9V2-F1
#
_entry.id   AF-A0A2T7H9V2-F1
#
_cell.length_a   1.000
_cell.length_b   1.000
_cell.length_c   1.000
_cell.angle_alpha   90.00
_cell.angle_beta   90.00
_cell.angle_gamma   90.00
#
_symmetry.space_group_name_H-M   'P 1'
#
loop_
_entity.id
_entity.type
_entity.pdbx_description
1 polymer ?
#
loop_
_entity_poly.entity_id
_entity_poly.type
_entity_poly.pdbx_seq_one_letter_code
_entity_poly.pdbx_strand_id
1 'polypeptide(L)' 'MVGIEMRFNGRKITSASQLQRELTCSMEKQLEDNLKKAAGPGVRMKKTRDGYTFEGSPDQIERMKKRLR' A
#
# COMPACT_ATOMS: atom_id res chain seq x y z
N MET A 1 -1.91 21.98 -28.75
CA MET A 1 -1.95 21.72 -27.30
C MET A 1 -0.97 20.62 -26.98
N VAL A 2 0.07 20.90 -26.19
CA VAL A 2 1.06 19.89 -25.78
C VAL A 2 0.52 19.23 -24.51
N GLY A 3 -0.03 18.03 -24.66
CA GLY A 3 -0.51 17.22 -23.54
C GLY A 3 0.50 16.14 -23.19
N ILE A 4 0.74 15.91 -21.90
CA ILE A 4 1.51 14.77 -21.42
C ILE A 4 0.63 13.52 -21.63
N GLU A 5 0.87 12.79 -22.72
CA GLU A 5 0.31 11.44 -22.90
C GLU A 5 1.26 10.43 -22.26
N MET A 6 0.97 10.03 -21.04
CA MET A 6 1.76 9.02 -20.32
C MET A 6 0.90 7.80 -20.04
N ARG A 7 1.47 6.60 -20.05
CA ARG A 7 0.76 5.38 -19.63
C ARG A 7 1.30 4.92 -18.28
N PHE A 8 0.41 4.76 -17.30
CA PHE A 8 0.74 4.23 -15.99
C PHE A 8 -0.30 3.17 -15.61
N ASN A 9 0.18 1.99 -15.19
CA ASN A 9 -0.68 0.86 -14.82
C ASN A 9 -1.72 0.47 -15.89
N GLY A 10 -1.34 0.54 -17.17
CA GLY A 10 -2.21 0.25 -18.32
C GLY A 10 -3.21 1.34 -18.67
N ARG A 11 -3.29 2.44 -17.90
CA ARG A 11 -4.21 3.57 -18.15
C ARG A 11 -3.48 4.71 -18.84
N LYS A 12 -4.14 5.35 -19.80
CA LYS A 12 -3.67 6.59 -20.43
C LYS A 12 -3.95 7.75 -19.48
N ILE A 13 -2.90 8.40 -19.04
CA ILE A 13 -2.91 9.55 -18.16
C ILE A 13 -2.78 10.79 -19.04
N THR A 14 -3.75 11.69 -18.90
CA THR A 14 -3.84 12.92 -19.70
C THR A 14 -3.70 14.17 -18.84
N SER A 15 -3.59 14.02 -17.51
CA SER A 15 -3.40 15.12 -16.57
C SER A 15 -2.51 14.74 -15.39
N ALA A 16 -1.84 15.73 -14.80
CA ALA A 16 -1.04 15.54 -13.58
C ALA A 16 -1.88 15.06 -12.38
N SER A 17 -3.14 15.45 -12.29
CA SER A 17 -4.06 14.99 -11.23
C SER A 17 -4.43 13.51 -11.36
N GLN A 18 -4.60 13.01 -12.59
CA GLN A 18 -4.79 11.59 -12.84
C GLN A 18 -3.53 10.79 -12.52
N LEU A 19 -2.35 11.33 -12.87
CA LEU A 19 -1.06 10.74 -12.50
C LEU A 19 -0.92 10.58 -10.99
N GLN A 20 -1.17 11.66 -10.25
CA GLN A 20 -1.07 11.66 -8.80
C GLN A 20 -2.02 10.64 -8.17
N ARG A 21 -3.28 10.61 -8.62
CA ARG A 21 -4.27 9.66 -8.09
C ARG A 21 -3.88 8.20 -8.34
N GLU A 22 -3.47 7.87 -9.57
CA GLU A 22 -3.07 6.50 -9.91
C GLU A 22 -1.79 6.07 -9.18
N LEU A 23 -0.82 6.98 -9.04
CA LEU A 23 0.38 6.75 -8.23
C LEU A 23 0.05 6.51 -6.77
N THR A 24 -0.77 7.37 -6.15
CA THR A 24 -1.19 7.20 -4.75
C THR A 24 -1.93 5.88 -4.55
N CYS A 25 -2.90 5.55 -5.41
CA CYS A 25 -3.61 4.27 -5.31
C CYS A 25 -2.68 3.05 -5.48
N SER A 26 -1.74 3.11 -6.43
CA SER A 26 -0.79 2.01 -6.66
C SER A 26 0.16 1.85 -5.47
N MET A 27 0.64 2.96 -4.92
CA MET A 27 1.54 2.97 -3.78
C MET A 27 0.84 2.49 -2.51
N GLU A 28 -0.39 2.94 -2.24
CA GLU A 28 -1.21 2.42 -1.13
C GLU A 28 -1.41 0.91 -1.23
N LYS A 29 -1.74 0.40 -2.41
CA LYS A 29 -1.93 -1.04 -2.62
C LYS A 29 -0.64 -1.83 -2.38
N GLN A 30 0.48 -1.33 -2.87
CA GLN A 30 1.78 -1.97 -2.67
C GLN A 30 2.19 -1.97 -1.19
N LEU A 31 1.92 -0.88 -0.47
CA LEU A 31 2.13 -0.80 0.97
C LEU A 31 1.22 -1.80 1.71
N GLU A 32 -0.07 -1.85 1.39
CA GLU A 32 -1.00 -2.82 1.99
C GLU A 32 -0.57 -4.27 1.75
N ASP A 33 -0.12 -4.60 0.54
CA ASP A 33 0.33 -5.95 0.21
C ASP A 33 1.61 -6.33 0.96
N ASN A 34 2.57 -5.41 1.10
CA ASN A 34 3.79 -5.62 1.89
C ASN A 34 3.47 -5.78 3.38
N LEU A 35 2.57 -4.95 3.91
CA LEU A 35 2.12 -5.03 5.30
C LEU A 35 1.38 -6.35 5.58
N LYS A 36 0.51 -6.81 4.67
CA LYS A 36 -0.15 -8.12 4.78
C LYS A 36 0.82 -9.28 4.72
N LYS A 37 1.83 -9.23 3.83
CA LYS A 37 2.89 -10.25 3.77
C LYS A 37 3.68 -10.30 5.07
N ALA A 38 3.99 -9.15 5.65
CA ALA A 38 4.71 -9.06 6.91
C ALA A 38 3.86 -9.56 8.10
N ALA A 39 2.57 -9.20 8.15
CA ALA A 39 1.62 -9.59 9.21
C ALA A 39 1.59 -11.11 9.43
N GLY A 40 1.65 -11.91 8.37
CA GLY A 40 1.68 -13.36 8.50
C GLY A 40 0.41 -13.98 9.10
N PRO A 41 0.36 -15.32 9.24
CA PRO A 41 -0.84 -16.00 9.73
C PRO A 41 -1.09 -15.68 11.21
N GLY A 42 -2.27 -15.12 11.49
CA GLY A 42 -2.74 -14.80 12.85
C GLY A 42 -2.71 -13.32 13.23
N VAL A 43 -2.07 -12.45 12.44
CA VAL A 43 -2.11 -11.00 12.64
C VAL A 43 -3.23 -10.39 11.80
N ARG A 44 -4.14 -9.66 12.45
CA ARG A 44 -5.18 -8.86 11.80
C ARG A 44 -4.67 -7.46 11.54
N MET A 45 -4.65 -7.06 10.27
CA MET A 45 -4.39 -5.68 9.85
C MET A 45 -5.72 -4.92 9.79
N LYS A 46 -5.80 -3.77 10.44
CA LYS A 46 -6.90 -2.80 10.34
C LYS A 46 -6.37 -1.49 9.76
N LYS A 47 -7.04 -0.96 8.73
CA LYS A 47 -6.80 0.39 8.23
C LYS A 47 -7.58 1.35 9.12
N THR A 48 -6.89 2.26 9.79
CA THR A 48 -7.47 3.30 10.66
C THR A 48 -7.25 4.67 10.03
N ARG A 49 -7.84 5.71 10.61
CA ARG A 49 -7.71 7.09 10.12
C ARG A 49 -6.27 7.61 10.21
N ASP A 50 -5.51 7.09 11.17
CA ASP A 50 -4.11 7.44 11.44
C ASP A 50 -3.10 6.49 10.77
N GLY A 51 -3.54 5.46 10.04
CA GLY A 51 -2.66 4.55 9.32
C GLY A 51 -3.08 3.08 9.38
N TYR A 52 -2.14 2.20 9.74
CA TYR A 52 -2.36 0.75 9.83
C TYR A 52 -2.09 0.24 11.24
N THR A 53 -3.08 -0.41 11.84
CA THR A 53 -2.98 -1.06 13.14
C THR A 53 -2.92 -2.58 12.97
N PHE A 54 -2.08 -3.25 13.74
CA PHE A 54 -1.88 -4.69 13.69
C PHE A 54 -2.22 -5.30 15.04
N GLU A 55 -3.15 -6.25 15.06
CA GLU A 55 -3.60 -6.97 16.25
C GLU A 55 -3.22 -8.45 16.09
N GLY A 56 -2.57 -9.05 17.09
CA GLY A 56 -2.16 -10.45 17.08
C GLY A 56 -1.49 -10.84 18.39
N SER A 57 -1.13 -12.12 18.55
CA SER A 57 -0.35 -12.56 19.71
C SER A 57 1.04 -11.88 19.72
N PRO A 58 1.65 -11.66 20.89
CA PRO A 58 2.96 -11.01 20.99
C PRO A 58 4.03 -11.64 20.07
N ASP A 59 4.11 -12.98 20.05
CA ASP A 59 5.04 -13.73 19.19
C ASP A 59 4.78 -13.56 17.68
N GLN A 60 3.55 -13.24 17.29
CA GLN A 60 3.17 -13.01 15.90
C GLN A 60 3.54 -11.59 15.47
N ILE A 61 3.30 -10.61 16.34
CA ILE A 61 3.71 -9.21 16.12
C ILE A 61 5.24 -9.11 16.09
N GLU A 62 5.94 -9.84 16.94
CA GLU A 62 7.40 -9.85 16.95
C GLU A 62 7.98 -10.47 15.66
N ARG A 63 7.38 -11.56 15.18
CA ARG A 63 7.71 -12.15 13.86
C ARG A 63 7.40 -11.20 12.71
N MET A 64 6.28 -10.48 12.78
CA MET A 64 5.95 -9.44 11.81
C MET A 64 6.98 -8.31 11.81
N LYS A 65 7.38 -7.80 12.99
CA LYS A 65 8.42 -6.77 13.10
C LYS A 65 9.75 -7.21 12.48
N LYS A 66 10.14 -8.47 12.65
CA LYS A 66 11.34 -9.03 12.00
C LYS A 66 11.23 -9.07 10.47
N ARG A 67 10.03 -9.23 9.91
CA ARG A 67 9.76 -9.27 8.45
C ARG A 67 9.61 -7.90 7.80
N LEU A 68 9.33 -6.87 8.60
CA LEU A 68 9.23 -5.47 8.15
C LEU A 68 10.60 -4.79 8.02
N ARG A 69 11.66 -5.39 8.55
CA ARG A 69 13.04 -4.94 8.39
C ARG A 69 13.54 -5.25 6.98
#